data_AF-A0A5S9MD85-F1
#
_entry.id   AF-A0A5S9MD85-F1
#
_cell.length_a   1.000
_cell.length_b   1.000
_cell.length_c   1.000
_cell.angle_alpha   90.00
_cell.angle_beta   90.00
_cell.angle_gamma   90.00
#
_symmetry.space_group_name_H-M   'P 1'
#
loop_
_entity.id
_entity.type
_entity.pdbx_description
1 polymer ?
#
loop_
_entity_poly.entity_id
_entity_poly.type
_entity_poly.pdbx_seq_one_letter_code
_entity_poly.pdbx_strand_id
1 'polypeptide(L)'
;MGKVLSSHVGMKINEWYRMIRQFSVPDAEILKAEVEAEIEQMEEDQHLLIYYQLMCFRHQIMLDYIHPSKYQPFSVSNLVDKIENSNHELSDMLHYYHAFFRGMHEFSQKNI
;
A
#
# COMPACT_ATOMS: atom_id res chain seq x y z
N MET A 1 23.52 14.93 3.52
CA MET A 1 22.35 14.54 2.71
C MET A 1 21.20 14.34 3.69
N GLY A 2 20.05 15.00 3.51
CA GLY A 2 18.92 14.85 4.43
C GLY A 2 18.28 13.47 4.26
N LYS A 3 17.76 12.89 5.35
CA LYS A 3 16.96 11.66 5.28
C LYS A 3 15.66 11.92 4.50
N VAL A 4 15.12 10.90 3.84
CA VAL A 4 13.81 10.97 3.18
C VAL A 4 12.72 11.06 4.26
N LEU A 5 11.74 11.95 4.07
CA LEU A 5 10.61 12.10 5.02
C LEU A 5 9.70 10.87 4.96
N SER A 6 9.27 10.37 6.12
CA SER A 6 8.39 9.20 6.17
C SER A 6 7.03 9.46 5.52
N SER A 7 6.57 10.71 5.55
CA SER A 7 5.35 11.15 4.85
C SER A 7 5.43 11.01 3.33
N HIS A 8 6.63 11.18 2.74
CA HIS A 8 6.85 10.96 1.32
C HIS A 8 6.75 9.48 0.96
N VAL A 9 7.44 8.63 1.71
CA VAL A 9 7.42 7.17 1.52
C VAL A 9 6.00 6.63 1.74
N GLY A 10 5.28 7.15 2.74
CA GLY A 10 3.88 6.81 3.00
C GLY A 10 2.95 7.12 1.82
N MET A 11 3.18 8.22 1.08
CA MET A 11 2.43 8.49 -0.15
C MET A 11 2.75 7.50 -1.29
N LYS A 12 3.99 7.02 -1.38
CA LYS A 12 4.31 5.93 -2.32
C LYS A 12 3.63 4.61 -1.93
N ILE A 13 3.52 4.29 -0.64
CA ILE A 13 2.74 3.13 -0.18
C ILE A 13 1.24 3.31 -0.50
N ASN A 14 0.69 4.52 -0.42
CA ASN A 14 -0.69 4.80 -0.84
C ASN A 14 -0.89 4.50 -2.34
N GLU A 15 0.07 4.90 -3.17
CA GLU A 15 0.03 4.62 -4.61
C GLU A 15 0.20 3.12 -4.91
N TRP A 16 1.08 2.44 -4.17
CA TRP A 16 1.21 0.99 -4.22
C TRP A 16 -0.12 0.29 -3.88
N TYR A 17 -0.82 0.78 -2.85
CA TYR A 17 -2.15 0.27 -2.49
C TYR A 17 -3.16 0.42 -3.63
N ARG A 18 -3.12 1.55 -4.35
CA ARG A 18 -3.97 1.80 -5.52
C ARG A 18 -3.72 0.76 -6.61
N MET A 19 -2.46 0.45 -6.92
CA MET A 19 -2.10 -0.57 -7.92
C MET A 19 -2.55 -1.97 -7.49
N ILE A 20 -2.40 -2.29 -6.20
CA ILE A 20 -2.89 -3.56 -5.64
C ILE A 20 -4.41 -3.71 -5.80
N ARG A 21 -5.21 -2.66 -5.51
CA ARG A 21 -6.67 -2.72 -5.66
C ARG A 21 -7.12 -2.81 -7.11
N GLN A 22 -6.29 -2.35 -8.05
CA GLN A 22 -6.53 -2.49 -9.50
C GLN A 22 -6.03 -3.82 -10.07
N PHE A 23 -5.40 -4.67 -9.24
CA PHE A 23 -4.74 -5.90 -9.68
C PHE A 23 -3.66 -5.67 -10.75
N SER A 24 -3.04 -4.48 -10.76
CA SER A 24 -1.90 -4.19 -11.64
C SER A 24 -0.61 -4.74 -11.01
N VAL A 25 -0.33 -6.02 -11.24
CA VAL A 25 0.86 -6.69 -10.69
C VAL A 25 2.17 -6.00 -11.09
N PRO A 26 2.42 -5.66 -12.37
CA PRO A 26 3.69 -5.05 -12.76
C PRO A 26 3.95 -3.73 -12.04
N ASP A 27 2.95 -2.85 -11.98
CA ASP A 27 3.08 -1.55 -11.32
C ASP A 27 3.22 -1.69 -9.80
N ALA A 28 2.51 -2.66 -9.20
CA ALA A 28 2.61 -2.94 -7.77
C ALA A 28 4.01 -3.47 -7.37
N GLU A 29 4.65 -4.30 -8.19
CA GLU A 29 6.02 -4.77 -7.94
C GLU A 29 7.06 -3.65 -8.10
N ILE A 30 6.88 -2.77 -9.08
CA ILE A 30 7.74 -1.59 -9.26
C ILE A 30 7.66 -0.68 -8.03
N LEU A 31 6.45 -0.32 -7.59
CA LEU A 31 6.25 0.55 -6.43
C LEU A 31 6.76 -0.07 -5.13
N LYS A 32 6.62 -1.39 -4.97
CA LYS A 32 7.18 -2.11 -3.83
C LYS A 32 8.71 -1.95 -3.76
N ALA A 33 9.40 -2.18 -4.88
CA ALA A 33 10.86 -2.05 -4.93
C ALA A 33 11.33 -0.61 -4.67
N GLU A 34 10.61 0.38 -5.18
CA GLU A 34 10.90 1.80 -4.89
C GLU A 34 10.72 2.13 -3.40
N VAL A 35 9.64 1.64 -2.77
CA VAL A 35 9.39 1.82 -1.33
C VAL A 35 10.50 1.17 -0.50
N GLU A 36 10.89 -0.06 -0.83
CA GLU A 36 11.98 -0.77 -0.13
C GLU A 36 13.29 0.02 -0.18
N ALA A 37 13.65 0.56 -1.34
CA ALA A 37 14.85 1.38 -1.51
C ALA A 37 14.78 2.70 -0.73
N GLU A 38 13.62 3.35 -0.67
CA GLU A 38 13.46 4.61 0.06
C GLU A 38 13.42 4.42 1.58
N ILE A 39 12.88 3.30 2.07
CA ILE A 39 12.91 2.94 3.50
C ILE A 39 14.34 2.90 4.04
N GLU A 40 15.32 2.45 3.25
CA GLU A 40 16.74 2.43 3.67
C GLU A 40 17.33 3.82 3.92
N GLN A 41 16.78 4.87 3.29
CA GLN A 41 17.26 6.25 3.37
C GLN A 41 16.31 7.17 4.15
N MET A 42 15.21 6.63 4.66
CA MET A 42 14.17 7.34 5.38
C MET A 42 14.56 7.70 6.81
N GLU A 43 13.95 8.74 7.36
CA GLU A 43 13.92 8.96 8.81
C GLU A 43 13.27 7.80 9.56
N GLU A 44 13.63 7.60 10.82
CA GLU A 44 13.07 6.49 11.60
C GLU A 44 11.61 6.76 11.90
N ASP A 45 10.73 5.92 11.37
CA ASP A 45 9.29 5.99 11.60
C ASP A 45 8.70 4.59 11.72
N GLN A 46 8.36 4.19 12.95
CA GLN A 46 7.78 2.87 13.22
C GLN A 46 6.39 2.69 12.63
N HIS A 47 5.59 3.77 12.53
CA HIS A 47 4.28 3.71 11.90
C HIS A 47 4.41 3.38 10.41
N LEU A 48 5.45 3.90 9.75
CA LEU A 48 5.70 3.61 8.34
C LEU A 48 6.13 2.16 8.16
N LEU A 49 7.01 1.63 9.02
CA LEU A 49 7.41 0.23 8.95
C LEU A 49 6.23 -0.74 9.18
N ILE A 50 5.30 -0.41 10.09
CA ILE A 50 4.06 -1.16 10.26
C ILE A 50 3.21 -1.09 8.99
N TYR A 51 3.05 0.12 8.42
CA TYR A 51 2.26 0.29 7.21
C TYR A 51 2.81 -0.51 6.03
N TYR A 52 4.14 -0.50 5.86
CA TYR A 52 4.86 -1.30 4.87
C TYR A 52 4.60 -2.82 5.04
N GLN A 53 4.69 -3.34 6.26
CA GLN A 53 4.45 -4.78 6.52
C GLN A 53 3.01 -5.19 6.21
N LEU A 54 2.03 -4.36 6.59
CA LEU A 54 0.63 -4.58 6.26
C LEU A 54 0.40 -4.55 4.73
N MET A 55 1.08 -3.64 4.03
CA MET A 55 0.98 -3.55 2.57
C MET A 55 1.62 -4.76 1.87
N CYS A 56 2.76 -5.26 2.36
CA CYS A 56 3.36 -6.50 1.89
C CYS A 56 2.38 -7.67 2.00
N PHE A 57 1.72 -7.80 3.15
CA PHE A 57 0.71 -8.84 3.36
C PHE A 57 -0.48 -8.68 2.40
N ARG A 58 -0.98 -7.46 2.20
CA ARG A 58 -2.06 -7.17 1.25
C ARG A 58 -1.67 -7.41 -0.21
N HIS A 59 -0.41 -7.16 -0.58
CA HIS A 59 0.15 -7.51 -1.89
C HIS A 59 0.14 -9.03 -2.07
N GLN A 60 0.64 -9.78 -1.08
CA GLN A 60 0.63 -11.24 -1.15
C GLN A 60 -0.78 -11.79 -1.37
N ILE A 61 -1.79 -11.26 -0.65
CA ILE A 61 -3.19 -11.62 -0.88
C ILE A 61 -3.61 -11.37 -2.34
N MET A 62 -3.22 -10.26 -2.97
CA MET A 62 -3.55 -10.02 -4.39
C MET A 62 -2.96 -11.11 -5.29
N LEU A 63 -1.68 -11.46 -5.10
CA LEU A 63 -1.01 -12.50 -5.89
C LEU A 63 -1.72 -13.85 -5.71
N ASP A 64 -2.04 -14.22 -4.48
CA ASP A 64 -2.74 -15.45 -4.13
C ASP A 64 -4.13 -15.55 -4.76
N TYR A 65 -4.80 -14.42 -5.05
CA TYR A 65 -6.08 -14.41 -5.75
C TYR A 65 -5.94 -14.43 -7.29
N ILE A 66 -4.80 -14.01 -7.83
CA ILE A 66 -4.50 -14.13 -9.27
C ILE A 66 -4.16 -15.57 -9.66
N HIS A 67 -3.46 -16.31 -8.78
CA HIS A 67 -3.06 -17.70 -9.06
C HIS A 67 -4.24 -18.64 -9.40
N PRO A 68 -5.39 -18.61 -8.70
CA PRO A 68 -6.57 -19.42 -8.98
C PRO A 68 -7.53 -18.80 -10.01
N SER A 69 -7.59 -17.46 -10.12
CA SER A 69 -8.59 -16.76 -10.95
C SER A 69 -8.32 -16.81 -12.45
N LYS A 70 -7.17 -17.32 -12.90
CA LYS A 70 -6.93 -17.65 -14.32
C LYS A 70 -7.99 -18.58 -14.94
N TYR A 71 -8.78 -19.26 -14.11
CA TYR A 71 -9.80 -20.23 -14.52
C TYR A 71 -11.26 -19.75 -14.36
N GLN A 72 -11.52 -18.58 -13.76
CA GLN A 72 -12.88 -18.02 -13.60
C GLN A 72 -12.91 -16.50 -13.78
N PRO A 73 -13.74 -15.97 -14.69
CA PRO A 73 -13.85 -14.53 -14.91
C PRO A 73 -14.62 -13.88 -13.76
N PHE A 74 -13.90 -13.37 -12.76
CA PHE A 74 -14.46 -12.42 -11.78
C PHE A 74 -14.14 -10.99 -12.22
N SER A 75 -15.11 -10.08 -12.06
CA SER A 75 -14.84 -8.64 -12.15
C SER A 75 -13.87 -8.23 -11.04
N VAL A 76 -12.95 -7.30 -11.35
CA VAL A 76 -11.99 -6.73 -10.39
C VAL A 76 -12.72 -6.19 -9.15
N SER A 77 -13.86 -5.51 -9.32
CA SER A 77 -14.67 -5.00 -8.20
C SER A 77 -15.08 -6.10 -7.23
N ASN A 78 -15.61 -7.21 -7.76
CA ASN A 78 -16.07 -8.32 -6.93
C ASN A 78 -14.92 -9.00 -6.16
N LEU A 79 -13.72 -9.04 -6.75
CA LEU A 79 -12.52 -9.56 -6.08
C LEU A 79 -12.07 -8.62 -4.95
N VAL A 80 -12.06 -7.31 -5.20
CA VAL A 80 -11.75 -6.30 -4.17
C VAL A 80 -12.73 -6.42 -3.01
N ASP A 81 -14.04 -6.40 -3.29
CA ASP A 81 -15.08 -6.49 -2.27
C ASP A 81 -14.95 -7.78 -1.45
N LYS A 82 -14.66 -8.91 -2.11
CA LYS A 82 -14.44 -10.18 -1.42
C LYS A 82 -13.23 -10.13 -0.48
N ILE A 83 -12.10 -9.59 -0.96
CA ILE A 83 -10.87 -9.49 -0.17
C ILE A 83 -11.05 -8.54 1.01
N GLU A 84 -11.67 -7.38 0.78
CA GLU A 84 -11.90 -6.36 1.81
C GLU A 84 -12.85 -6.90 2.89
N ASN A 85 -13.95 -7.56 2.49
CA ASN A 85 -14.87 -8.19 3.45
C ASN A 85 -14.25 -9.35 4.24
N SER A 86 -13.42 -10.18 3.60
CA SER A 86 -12.75 -11.30 4.29
C SER A 86 -11.60 -10.85 5.18
N ASN A 87 -11.07 -9.64 4.97
CA ASN A 87 -9.94 -9.07 5.71
C ASN A 87 -10.27 -7.64 6.20
N HIS A 88 -11.44 -7.48 6.84
CA HIS A 88 -11.93 -6.16 7.23
C HIS A 88 -10.98 -5.44 8.20
N GLU A 89 -10.45 -6.12 9.22
CA GLU A 89 -9.48 -5.53 10.16
C GLU A 89 -8.21 -5.02 9.46
N LEU A 90 -7.67 -5.79 8.51
CA LEU A 90 -6.54 -5.36 7.69
C LEU A 90 -6.91 -4.14 6.84
N SER A 91 -8.08 -4.17 6.20
CA SER A 91 -8.57 -3.09 5.34
C SER A 91 -8.71 -1.80 6.13
N ASP A 92 -9.28 -1.86 7.33
CA ASP A 92 -9.43 -0.70 8.22
C ASP A 92 -8.08 -0.13 8.66
N MET A 93 -7.12 -1.00 9.01
CA MET A 93 -5.77 -0.56 9.36
C MET A 93 -5.05 0.09 8.17
N LEU A 94 -5.21 -0.46 6.96
CA LEU A 94 -4.64 0.14 5.74
C LEU A 94 -5.30 1.49 5.42
N HIS A 95 -6.62 1.64 5.62
CA HIS A 95 -7.32 2.91 5.47
C HIS A 95 -6.85 3.95 6.50
N TYR A 96 -6.67 3.54 7.75
CA TYR A 96 -6.12 4.40 8.80
C TYR A 96 -4.75 4.94 8.42
N TYR A 97 -3.80 4.06 8.05
CA TYR A 97 -2.45 4.48 7.70
C TYR A 97 -2.42 5.28 6.39
N HIS A 98 -3.26 4.95 5.42
CA HIS A 98 -3.40 5.73 4.20
C HIS A 98 -3.78 7.18 4.51
N ALA A 99 -4.81 7.39 5.36
CA ALA A 99 -5.24 8.71 5.78
C ALA A 99 -4.18 9.43 6.63
N PHE A 100 -3.54 8.72 7.56
CA PHE A 100 -2.49 9.24 8.43
C PHE A 100 -1.31 9.81 7.62
N PHE A 101 -0.72 9.00 6.73
CA PHE A 101 0.43 9.42 5.92
C PHE A 101 0.06 10.49 4.90
N ARG A 102 -1.15 10.45 4.35
CA ARG A 102 -1.67 11.52 3.50
C ARG A 102 -1.73 12.85 4.26
N GLY A 103 -2.28 12.84 5.48
CA GLY A 103 -2.37 14.03 6.33
C GLY A 103 -0.98 14.59 6.69
N MET A 104 -0.04 13.71 7.08
CA MET A 104 1.34 14.12 7.36
C MET A 104 2.02 14.73 6.13
N HIS A 105 1.79 14.16 4.95
CA HIS A 105 2.35 14.67 3.70
C HIS A 105 1.77 16.05 3.36
N GLU A 106 0.44 16.21 3.38
CA GLU A 106 -0.22 17.50 3.13
C GLU A 106 0.23 18.60 4.10
N PHE A 107 0.38 18.26 5.40
CA PHE A 107 0.94 19.16 6.40
C PHE A 107 2.38 19.57 6.09
N SER A 108 3.25 18.62 5.73
CA SER A 108 4.65 18.89 5.39
C SER A 108 4.82 19.80 4.17
N GLN A 109 3.87 19.74 3.24
CA GLN A 109 3.86 20.57 2.02
C GLN A 109 3.22 21.96 2.24
N LYS A 110 2.80 22.29 3.47
CA LYS A 110 2.05 23.52 3.80
C LYS A 110 0.74 23.68 3.00
N ASN A 111 0.12 22.57 2.64
CA ASN A 111 -1.19 22.58 1.99
C ASN A 111 -2.35 22.67 3.01
N ILE A 112 -2.04 23.01 4.27
CA ILE A 112 -2.94 23.20 5.41
C ILE A 112 -2.40 24.38 6.23
#